data_AF-A0A928SRW8-F1
#
_entry.id   AF-A0A928SRW8-F1
#
_cell.length_a   1.000
_cell.length_b   1.000
_cell.length_c   1.000
_cell.angle_alpha   90.00
_cell.angle_beta   90.00
_cell.angle_gamma   90.00
#
_symmetry.space_group_name_H-M   'P 1'
#
loop_
_entity.id
_entity.type
_entity.pdbx_description
1 polymer ?
#
loop_
_entity_poly.entity_id
_entity_poly.type
_entity_poly.pdbx_seq_one_letter_code
_entity_poly.pdbx_strand_id
1 'polypeptide(L)'
;MPLALRVYMAVWCAATLLAVLVAYRARRHLSLFGRAYRRSLSRPWKLGSFALAAAFFVVIAPVSGDPTWDVVDAAMMSVLTYLGAPWAVGTLYRALRRRSSGTEIYVALVAWMFSASWCYDGWLVIRDGRYPPTWASNILASSILYLSAGLFWSVTQAPGRGVVFSFMLDEWPSPDEAAGPRVLWVLAVFALLVAAMMAPFILNALDR
;
A
#
# COMPACT_ATOMS: atom_id res chain seq x y z
N MET A 1 6.47 28.64 -1.04
CA MET A 1 5.37 27.72 -0.67
C MET A 1 4.29 28.48 0.13
N PRO A 2 3.01 28.43 -0.30
CA PRO A 2 1.87 29.08 0.37
C PRO A 2 1.68 28.64 1.84
N LEU A 3 1.06 29.50 2.66
CA LEU A 3 0.79 29.21 4.07
C LEU A 3 -0.07 27.94 4.24
N ALA A 4 -1.09 27.76 3.41
CA ALA A 4 -1.96 26.58 3.45
C ALA A 4 -1.17 25.27 3.28
N LEU A 5 -0.20 25.22 2.36
CA LEU A 5 0.65 24.04 2.19
C LEU A 5 1.60 23.81 3.38
N ARG A 6 2.12 24.87 4.00
CA ARG A 6 2.94 24.75 5.21
C ARG A 6 2.13 24.17 6.37
N VAL A 7 0.90 24.64 6.55
CA VAL A 7 -0.02 24.13 7.58
C VAL A 7 -0.39 22.68 7.29
N TYR A 8 -0.74 22.35 6.04
CA TYR A 8 -0.99 20.98 5.59
C TYR A 8 0.19 20.06 5.92
N MET A 9 1.41 20.49 5.61
CA MET A 9 2.63 19.74 5.92
C MET A 9 2.86 19.55 7.42
N ALA A 10 2.71 20.61 8.20
CA ALA A 10 2.84 20.52 9.65
C ALA A 10 1.82 19.53 10.24
N VAL A 11 0.59 19.54 9.74
CA VAL A 11 -0.49 18.63 10.18
C VAL A 11 -0.14 17.18 9.85
N TRP A 12 0.23 16.85 8.60
CA TRP A 12 0.53 15.45 8.28
C TRP A 12 1.83 14.96 8.90
N CYS A 13 2.84 15.83 9.09
CA CYS A 13 4.04 15.49 9.86
C CYS A 13 3.67 15.15 11.31
N ALA A 14 2.88 16.00 11.96
CA ALA A 14 2.42 15.76 13.33
C ALA A 14 1.59 14.47 13.43
N ALA A 15 0.68 14.23 12.48
CA ALA A 15 -0.10 13.00 12.42
C ALA A 15 0.78 11.76 12.24
N THR A 16 1.80 11.83 11.39
CA THR A 16 2.74 10.72 11.17
C THR A 16 3.57 10.44 12.42
N LEU A 17 4.11 11.47 13.07
CA LEU A 17 4.87 11.32 14.32
C LEU A 17 4.01 10.74 15.45
N LEU A 18 2.77 11.23 15.59
CA LEU A 18 1.82 10.72 16.57
C LEU A 18 1.45 9.26 16.29
N ALA A 19 1.22 8.89 15.03
CA ALA A 19 0.95 7.50 14.66
C ALA A 19 2.14 6.58 14.96
N VAL A 20 3.37 7.00 14.68
CA VAL A 20 4.57 6.24 15.05
C VAL A 20 4.65 6.04 16.56
N LEU A 21 4.43 7.11 17.35
CA LEU A 21 4.45 7.03 18.81
C LEU A 21 3.37 6.09 19.35
N VAL A 22 2.13 6.23 18.86
CA VAL A 22 1.00 5.39 19.23
C VAL A 22 1.26 3.94 18.83
N ALA A 23 1.74 3.70 17.60
CA ALA A 23 2.06 2.37 17.11
C ALA A 23 3.18 1.71 17.91
N TYR A 24 4.21 2.47 18.29
CA TYR A 24 5.30 1.97 19.13
C TYR A 24 4.81 1.57 20.52
N ARG A 25 3.99 2.42 21.16
CA ARG A 25 3.40 2.14 22.48
C ARG A 25 2.44 0.95 22.45
N ALA A 26 1.63 0.85 21.40
CA ALA A 26 0.65 -0.21 21.21
C ALA A 26 1.18 -1.44 20.45
N ARG A 27 2.50 -1.54 20.21
CA ARG A 27 3.09 -2.53 19.29
C ARG A 27 2.77 -3.99 19.60
N ARG A 28 2.51 -4.31 20.88
CA ARG A 28 2.13 -5.66 21.32
C ARG A 28 0.66 -6.00 21.03
N HIS A 29 -0.18 -4.99 20.86
CA HIS A 29 -1.61 -5.12 20.58
C HIS A 29 -1.92 -4.95 19.09
N LEU A 30 -1.09 -4.22 18.35
CA LEU A 30 -1.25 -4.05 16.91
C LEU A 30 -0.81 -5.32 16.16
N SER A 31 -1.78 -5.95 15.51
CA SER A 31 -1.54 -7.14 14.69
C SER A 31 -0.57 -6.90 13.53
N LEU A 32 -0.39 -5.63 13.12
CA LEU A 32 0.63 -5.17 12.15
C LEU A 32 2.04 -5.66 12.50
N PHE A 33 2.40 -5.67 13.78
CA PHE A 33 3.73 -6.11 14.24
C PHE A 33 3.74 -7.59 14.68
N GLY A 34 2.59 -8.26 14.58
CA GLY A 34 2.40 -9.64 15.00
C GLY A 34 3.09 -10.64 14.07
N ARG A 35 3.50 -11.79 14.63
CA ARG A 35 4.15 -12.87 13.86
C ARG A 35 3.24 -13.42 12.75
N ALA A 36 1.93 -13.49 12.99
CA ALA A 36 0.96 -13.98 12.02
C ALA A 36 0.92 -13.11 10.75
N TYR A 37 0.86 -11.79 10.92
CA TYR A 37 0.88 -10.86 9.79
C TYR A 37 2.18 -10.96 8.99
N ARG A 38 3.34 -10.99 9.65
CA ARG A 38 4.63 -11.18 8.97
C ARG A 38 4.69 -12.49 8.19
N ARG A 39 4.23 -13.59 8.77
CA ARG A 39 4.16 -14.90 8.09
C ARG A 39 3.22 -14.86 6.88
N SER A 40 2.09 -14.17 6.99
CA SER A 40 1.17 -13.94 5.87
C SER A 40 1.84 -13.18 4.74
N LEU A 41 2.60 -12.12 5.03
CA LEU A 41 3.38 -11.40 4.01
C LEU A 41 4.47 -12.29 3.40
N SER A 42 5.21 -13.05 4.19
CA SER A 42 6.30 -13.92 3.71
C SER A 42 5.85 -15.14 2.88
N ARG A 43 4.57 -15.24 2.48
CA ARG A 43 4.11 -16.29 1.58
C ARG A 43 4.79 -16.12 0.21
N PRO A 44 5.35 -17.20 -0.40
CA PRO A 44 6.15 -17.08 -1.63
C PRO A 44 5.46 -16.33 -2.77
N TRP A 45 4.15 -16.53 -2.97
CA TRP A 45 3.40 -15.84 -4.02
C TRP A 45 3.25 -14.33 -3.76
N LYS A 46 3.15 -13.90 -2.48
CA LYS A 46 3.08 -12.48 -2.12
C LYS A 46 4.43 -11.82 -2.34
N LEU A 47 5.51 -12.50 -1.93
CA LEU A 47 6.88 -12.03 -2.18
C LEU A 47 7.17 -11.95 -3.68
N GLY A 48 6.78 -12.95 -4.46
CA GLY A 48 6.98 -12.97 -5.91
C GLY A 48 6.19 -11.89 -6.63
N SER A 49 4.91 -11.71 -6.30
CA SER A 49 4.08 -10.63 -6.87
C SER A 49 4.54 -9.24 -6.42
N PHE A 50 4.99 -9.08 -5.18
CA PHE A 50 5.64 -7.86 -4.71
C PHE A 50 6.92 -7.56 -5.48
N ALA A 51 7.83 -8.53 -5.61
CA ALA A 51 9.08 -8.33 -6.32
C ALA A 51 8.84 -7.92 -7.78
N LEU A 52 7.87 -8.57 -8.46
CA LEU A 52 7.48 -8.22 -9.82
C LEU A 52 6.89 -6.80 -9.89
N ALA A 53 5.95 -6.46 -9.02
CA ALA A 53 5.32 -5.13 -9.01
C ALA A 53 6.32 -4.02 -8.64
N ALA A 54 7.17 -4.24 -7.64
CA ALA A 54 8.19 -3.28 -7.23
C ALA A 54 9.24 -3.08 -8.32
N ALA A 55 9.72 -4.15 -8.96
CA ALA A 55 10.64 -4.04 -10.10
C ALA A 55 9.98 -3.28 -11.26
N PHE A 56 8.71 -3.57 -11.55
CA PHE A 56 7.94 -2.87 -12.55
C PHE A 56 7.89 -1.37 -12.27
N PHE A 57 7.43 -0.94 -11.10
CA PHE A 57 7.33 0.48 -10.77
C PHE A 57 8.71 1.16 -10.73
N VAL A 58 9.72 0.52 -10.15
CA VAL A 58 11.08 1.11 -10.07
C VAL A 58 11.73 1.29 -11.44
N VAL A 59 11.47 0.37 -12.38
CA VAL A 59 12.03 0.44 -13.74
C VAL A 59 11.21 1.36 -14.65
N ILE A 60 9.87 1.31 -14.55
CA ILE A 60 8.97 2.07 -15.43
C ILE A 60 8.79 3.52 -14.97
N ALA A 61 8.84 3.80 -13.67
CA ALA A 61 8.69 5.16 -13.14
C ALA A 61 9.64 6.17 -13.80
N PRO A 62 10.97 5.92 -13.88
CA PRO A 62 11.90 6.87 -14.49
C PRO A 62 11.70 7.08 -15.99
N VAL A 63 11.18 6.07 -16.70
CA VAL A 63 10.97 6.15 -18.17
C VAL A 63 9.58 6.67 -18.56
N SER A 64 8.69 6.86 -17.57
CA SER A 64 7.33 7.39 -17.79
C SER A 64 7.32 8.84 -18.31
N GLY A 65 8.42 9.57 -18.15
CA GLY A 65 8.52 11.00 -18.47
C GLY A 65 7.90 11.92 -17.42
N ASP A 66 7.37 11.39 -16.32
CA ASP A 66 6.94 12.18 -15.18
C ASP A 66 8.16 12.53 -14.30
N PRO A 67 8.55 13.82 -14.18
CA PRO A 67 9.72 14.24 -13.41
C PRO A 67 9.54 14.05 -11.89
N THR A 68 8.32 13.75 -11.45
CA THR A 68 8.01 13.52 -10.04
C THR A 68 8.17 12.08 -9.62
N TRP A 69 8.31 11.13 -10.54
CA TRP A 69 8.47 9.71 -10.24
C TRP A 69 9.91 9.29 -10.47
N ASP A 70 10.62 8.92 -9.41
CA ASP A 70 11.99 8.44 -9.48
C ASP A 70 12.16 7.06 -8.83
N VAL A 71 13.40 6.56 -8.83
CA VAL A 71 13.70 5.25 -8.26
C VAL A 71 13.47 5.23 -6.75
N VAL A 72 13.69 6.35 -6.06
CA VAL A 72 13.63 6.44 -4.60
C VAL A 72 12.18 6.41 -4.13
N ASP A 73 11.31 7.26 -4.67
CA ASP A 73 9.91 7.25 -4.28
C ASP A 73 9.16 6.02 -4.77
N ALA A 74 9.42 5.53 -5.99
CA ALA A 74 8.81 4.30 -6.49
C ALA A 74 9.16 3.10 -5.60
N ALA A 75 10.42 2.97 -5.18
CA ALA A 75 10.85 1.91 -4.28
C ALA A 75 10.23 2.05 -2.88
N MET A 76 10.27 3.27 -2.32
CA MET A 76 9.72 3.56 -1.00
C MET A 76 8.21 3.28 -0.95
N MET A 77 7.44 3.82 -1.89
CA MET A 77 6.00 3.60 -1.97
C MET A 77 5.65 2.13 -2.19
N SER A 78 6.40 1.41 -3.03
CA SER A 78 6.19 -0.03 -3.25
C SER A 78 6.37 -0.83 -1.96
N VAL A 79 7.45 -0.57 -1.21
CA VAL A 79 7.72 -1.24 0.07
C VAL A 79 6.66 -0.91 1.12
N LEU A 80 6.32 0.37 1.29
CA LEU A 80 5.31 0.80 2.25
C LEU A 80 3.93 0.23 1.91
N THR A 81 3.59 0.15 0.63
CA THR A 81 2.32 -0.44 0.15
C THR A 81 2.28 -1.92 0.48
N TYR A 82 3.34 -2.67 0.19
CA TYR A 82 3.39 -4.10 0.48
C TYR A 82 3.31 -4.41 1.97
N LEU A 83 4.03 -3.66 2.80
CA LEU A 83 4.06 -3.86 4.24
C LEU A 83 2.75 -3.42 4.92
N GLY A 84 2.12 -2.35 4.43
CA GLY A 84 1.00 -1.70 5.11
C GLY A 84 -0.39 -2.00 4.54
N ALA A 85 -0.54 -2.10 3.21
CA ALA A 85 -1.85 -2.08 2.57
C ALA A 85 -2.78 -3.22 2.98
N PRO A 86 -2.34 -4.49 3.06
CA PRO A 86 -3.23 -5.59 3.46
C PRO A 86 -3.75 -5.40 4.89
N TRP A 87 -2.88 -4.95 5.80
CA TRP A 87 -3.26 -4.66 7.17
C TRP A 87 -4.18 -3.45 7.28
N ALA A 88 -3.86 -2.34 6.63
CA ALA A 88 -4.65 -1.11 6.70
C ALA A 88 -6.07 -1.34 6.13
N VAL A 89 -6.18 -1.94 4.94
CA VAL A 89 -7.48 -2.25 4.32
C VAL A 89 -8.28 -3.21 5.18
N GLY A 90 -7.67 -4.29 5.68
CA GLY A 90 -8.36 -5.25 6.55
C GLY A 90 -8.81 -4.63 7.88
N THR A 91 -7.99 -3.75 8.46
CA THR A 91 -8.30 -3.02 9.70
C THR A 91 -9.48 -2.08 9.49
N LEU A 92 -9.51 -1.32 8.40
CA LEU A 92 -10.61 -0.40 8.08
C LEU A 92 -11.90 -1.16 7.77
N TYR A 93 -11.83 -2.26 7.03
CA TYR A 93 -12.98 -3.13 6.83
C TYR A 93 -13.54 -3.68 8.16
N ARG A 94 -12.67 -4.15 9.05
CA ARG A 94 -13.06 -4.62 10.38
C ARG A 94 -13.59 -3.49 11.26
N ALA A 95 -13.12 -2.26 11.08
CA ALA A 95 -13.63 -1.08 11.78
C ALA A 95 -15.10 -0.80 11.44
N LEU A 96 -15.47 -0.94 10.15
CA LEU A 96 -16.89 -0.86 9.72
C LEU A 96 -17.77 -1.92 10.39
N ARG A 97 -17.17 -3.03 10.82
CA ARG A 97 -17.84 -4.10 11.59
C ARG A 97 -17.64 -4.00 13.10
N ARG A 98 -17.12 -2.87 13.61
CA ARG A 98 -16.81 -2.63 15.03
C ARG A 98 -15.84 -3.66 15.65
N ARG A 99 -14.93 -4.19 14.83
CA ARG A 99 -13.92 -5.21 15.22
C ARG A 99 -12.49 -4.67 15.27
N SER A 100 -12.32 -3.34 15.19
CA SER A 100 -11.03 -2.65 15.27
C SER A 100 -11.11 -1.54 16.31
N SER A 101 -10.04 -1.37 17.07
CA SER A 101 -9.90 -0.29 18.06
C SER A 101 -9.66 1.06 17.38
N GLY A 102 -9.95 2.16 18.08
CA GLY A 102 -9.65 3.52 17.60
C GLY A 102 -8.15 3.72 17.29
N THR A 103 -7.28 3.08 18.06
CA THR A 103 -5.83 3.07 17.83
C THR A 103 -5.46 2.41 16.49
N GLU A 104 -6.02 1.23 16.20
CA GLU A 104 -5.78 0.55 14.93
C GLU A 104 -6.29 1.35 13.74
N ILE A 105 -7.49 1.94 13.87
CA ILE A 105 -8.09 2.77 12.82
C ILE A 105 -7.19 3.98 12.52
N TYR A 106 -6.77 4.70 13.55
CA TYR A 106 -5.90 5.86 13.38
C TYR A 106 -4.58 5.50 12.70
N VAL A 107 -3.91 4.45 13.18
CA VAL A 107 -2.64 3.99 12.58
C VAL A 107 -2.85 3.52 11.15
N ALA A 108 -3.95 2.83 10.83
CA ALA A 108 -4.26 2.39 9.47
C ALA A 108 -4.49 3.56 8.50
N LEU A 109 -5.23 4.59 8.93
CA LEU A 109 -5.47 5.80 8.10
C LEU A 109 -4.18 6.58 7.83
N VAL A 110 -3.34 6.77 8.85
CA VAL A 110 -2.05 7.46 8.69
C VAL A 110 -1.10 6.61 7.85
N ALA A 111 -1.02 5.30 8.07
CA ALA A 111 -0.16 4.42 7.26
C ALA A 111 -0.58 4.41 5.79
N TRP A 112 -1.88 4.42 5.50
CA TRP A 112 -2.41 4.58 4.15
C TRP A 112 -1.95 5.90 3.56
N MET A 113 -2.28 7.03 4.19
CA MET A 113 -1.97 8.35 3.66
C MET A 113 -0.47 8.60 3.50
N PHE A 114 0.34 8.09 4.44
CA PHE A 114 1.78 8.17 4.36
C PHE A 114 2.32 7.39 3.17
N SER A 115 1.88 6.14 3.00
CA SER A 115 2.32 5.29 1.89
C SER A 115 1.83 5.78 0.53
N ALA A 116 0.59 6.27 0.44
CA ALA A 116 -0.01 6.68 -0.82
C ALA A 116 0.37 8.12 -1.24
N SER A 117 0.81 8.97 -0.30
CA SER A 117 1.12 10.37 -0.62
C SER A 117 2.27 10.97 0.16
N TRP A 118 2.20 10.99 1.50
CA TRP A 118 3.08 11.90 2.25
C TRP A 118 4.56 11.53 2.18
N CYS A 119 4.89 10.25 1.98
CA CYS A 119 6.26 9.84 1.76
C CYS A 119 6.80 10.38 0.42
N TYR A 120 6.02 10.29 -0.66
CA TYR A 120 6.32 10.86 -1.97
C TYR A 120 6.42 12.40 -1.91
N ASP A 121 5.43 13.06 -1.30
CA ASP A 121 5.44 14.52 -1.18
C ASP A 121 6.63 15.02 -0.36
N GLY A 122 6.95 14.33 0.74
CA GLY A 122 8.09 14.63 1.59
C GLY A 122 9.42 14.44 0.87
N TRP A 123 9.57 13.36 0.10
CA TRP A 123 10.74 13.12 -0.72
C TRP A 123 10.95 14.24 -1.74
N LEU A 124 9.91 14.62 -2.48
CA LEU A 124 10.00 15.66 -3.50
C LEU A 124 10.29 17.04 -2.91
N VAL A 125 9.77 17.35 -1.72
CA VAL A 125 10.15 18.58 -1.02
C VAL A 125 11.64 18.57 -0.64
N ILE A 126 12.16 17.44 -0.17
CA ILE A 126 13.59 17.31 0.19
C ILE A 126 14.48 17.39 -1.07
N ARG A 127 14.08 16.72 -2.15
CA ARG A 127 14.83 16.62 -3.41
C ARG A 127 14.81 17.93 -4.21
N ASP A 128 13.63 18.52 -4.37
CA ASP A 128 13.39 19.64 -5.30
C ASP A 128 13.16 20.98 -4.59
N GLY A 129 13.06 21.00 -3.25
CA GLY A 129 12.77 22.21 -2.47
C GLY A 129 11.34 22.75 -2.65
N ARG A 130 10.47 22.01 -3.34
CA ARG A 130 9.10 22.43 -3.69
C ARG A 130 8.10 21.30 -3.48
N TYR A 131 6.88 21.68 -3.11
CA TYR A 131 5.76 20.74 -3.02
C TYR A 131 5.31 20.33 -4.43
N PRO A 132 5.06 19.03 -4.71
CA PRO A 132 4.69 18.59 -6.05
C PRO A 132 3.36 19.19 -6.49
N PRO A 133 3.23 19.69 -7.73
CA PRO A 133 1.96 20.23 -8.23
C PRO A 133 0.90 19.14 -8.43
N THR A 134 1.33 17.88 -8.60
CA THR A 134 0.51 16.68 -8.83
C THR A 134 0.07 15.98 -7.53
N TRP A 135 0.31 16.57 -6.36
CA TRP A 135 0.04 15.96 -5.06
C TRP A 135 -1.40 15.43 -4.93
N ALA A 136 -2.40 16.21 -5.37
CA ALA A 136 -3.80 15.84 -5.24
C ALA A 136 -4.18 14.66 -6.15
N SER A 137 -3.69 14.65 -7.39
CA SER A 137 -3.88 13.52 -8.31
C SER A 137 -3.14 12.28 -7.82
N ASN A 138 -1.96 12.45 -7.22
CA ASN A 138 -1.19 11.37 -6.63
C ASN A 138 -1.96 10.71 -5.47
N ILE A 139 -2.51 11.50 -4.53
CA ILE A 139 -3.35 10.96 -3.44
C ILE A 139 -4.44 10.04 -3.99
N LEU A 140 -5.17 10.48 -5.02
CA LEU A 140 -6.27 9.71 -5.58
C LEU A 140 -5.76 8.43 -6.27
N ALA A 141 -4.82 8.55 -7.21
CA ALA A 141 -4.30 7.43 -7.96
C ALA A 141 -3.63 6.39 -7.05
N SER A 142 -2.75 6.84 -6.17
CA SER A 142 -2.01 5.99 -5.24
C SER A 142 -2.91 5.41 -4.15
N SER A 143 -4.01 6.07 -3.77
CA SER A 143 -5.01 5.45 -2.87
C SER A 143 -5.79 4.33 -3.53
N ILE A 144 -6.14 4.45 -4.81
CA ILE A 144 -6.77 3.38 -5.57
C ILE A 144 -5.81 2.19 -5.67
N LEU A 145 -4.53 2.43 -5.97
CA LEU A 145 -3.50 1.39 -6.01
C LEU A 145 -3.27 0.76 -4.63
N TYR A 146 -3.22 1.55 -3.56
CA TYR A 146 -3.04 1.06 -2.20
C TYR A 146 -4.20 0.17 -1.75
N LEU A 147 -5.45 0.60 -2.00
CA LEU A 147 -6.64 -0.22 -1.75
C LEU A 147 -6.61 -1.53 -2.56
N SER A 148 -6.29 -1.42 -3.85
CA SER A 148 -6.19 -2.55 -4.78
C SER A 148 -5.15 -3.57 -4.31
N ALA A 149 -3.97 -3.11 -3.91
CA ALA A 149 -2.89 -3.93 -3.37
C ALA A 149 -3.30 -4.58 -2.04
N GLY A 150 -3.96 -3.84 -1.15
CA GLY A 150 -4.47 -4.36 0.11
C GLY A 150 -5.53 -5.44 -0.08
N LEU A 151 -6.41 -5.31 -1.07
CA LEU A 151 -7.36 -6.35 -1.46
C LEU A 151 -6.65 -7.57 -2.07
N PHE A 152 -5.77 -7.33 -3.05
CA PHE A 152 -5.03 -8.36 -3.78
C PHE A 152 -4.22 -9.27 -2.86
N TRP A 153 -3.39 -8.69 -1.98
CA TRP A 153 -2.59 -9.46 -1.02
C TRP A 153 -3.39 -9.94 0.19
N SER A 154 -4.70 -9.65 0.26
CA SER A 154 -5.60 -10.26 1.24
C SER A 154 -6.40 -11.42 0.68
N VAL A 155 -6.30 -11.75 -0.63
CA VAL A 155 -7.02 -12.89 -1.20
C VAL A 155 -6.49 -14.21 -0.63
N THR A 156 -7.39 -15.04 -0.14
CA THR A 156 -7.07 -16.38 0.37
C THR A 156 -8.17 -17.39 0.05
N GLN A 157 -7.84 -18.68 0.12
CA GLN A 157 -8.82 -19.76 0.01
C GLN A 157 -9.16 -20.30 1.40
N ALA A 158 -10.42 -20.15 1.81
CA ALA A 158 -10.92 -20.65 3.09
C ALA A 158 -11.68 -21.99 2.92
N PRO A 159 -11.42 -22.99 3.78
CA PRO A 159 -12.16 -24.25 3.77
C PRO A 159 -13.68 -24.01 3.88
N GLY A 160 -14.46 -24.63 3.00
CA GLY A 160 -15.93 -24.51 2.97
C GLY A 160 -16.49 -23.14 2.53
N ARG A 161 -15.66 -22.11 2.31
CA ARG A 161 -16.10 -20.77 1.86
C ARG A 161 -15.53 -20.34 0.51
N GLY A 162 -14.53 -21.05 -0.02
CA GLY A 162 -13.93 -20.72 -1.31
C GLY A 162 -12.95 -19.55 -1.23
N VAL A 163 -12.93 -18.69 -2.26
CA VAL A 163 -12.03 -17.53 -2.31
C VAL A 163 -12.68 -16.36 -1.55
N VAL A 164 -11.98 -15.85 -0.54
CA VAL A 164 -12.42 -14.73 0.29
C VAL A 164 -11.25 -13.80 0.57
N PHE A 165 -11.51 -12.64 1.17
CA PHE A 165 -10.45 -11.83 1.76
C PHE A 165 -10.14 -12.32 3.18
N SER A 166 -8.86 -12.44 3.53
CA SER A 166 -8.42 -13.00 4.80
C SER A 166 -8.95 -12.19 6.00
N PHE A 167 -9.11 -10.88 5.86
CA PHE A 167 -9.70 -10.01 6.88
C PHE A 167 -11.20 -10.24 7.14
N MET A 168 -11.87 -11.07 6.33
CA MET A 168 -13.24 -11.53 6.57
C MET A 168 -13.31 -12.74 7.52
N LEU A 169 -12.17 -13.38 7.80
CA LEU A 169 -12.06 -14.48 8.74
C LEU A 169 -11.94 -13.94 10.17
N ASP A 170 -12.50 -14.67 11.13
CA ASP A 170 -12.50 -14.22 12.53
C ASP A 170 -11.08 -14.15 13.11
N GLU A 171 -10.26 -15.17 12.82
CA GLU A 171 -8.85 -15.26 13.22
C GLU A 171 -7.89 -14.49 12.31
N TRP A 172 -8.27 -13.29 11.86
CA TRP A 172 -7.38 -12.43 11.09
C TRP A 172 -6.54 -11.50 11.98
N PRO A 173 -5.22 -11.35 11.71
CA PRO A 173 -4.45 -12.02 10.65
C PRO A 173 -4.12 -13.48 10.98
N SER A 174 -4.39 -14.39 10.04
CA SER A 174 -4.06 -15.82 10.18
C SER A 174 -2.77 -16.14 9.41
N PRO A 175 -1.86 -16.95 9.96
CA PRO A 175 -0.70 -17.42 9.21
C PRO A 175 -1.09 -18.39 8.09
N ASP A 176 -2.24 -19.06 8.18
CA ASP A 176 -2.64 -20.21 7.34
C ASP A 176 -3.35 -19.79 6.05
N GLU A 177 -2.98 -18.63 5.51
CA GLU A 177 -3.47 -18.20 4.20
C GLU A 177 -2.94 -19.12 3.09
N ALA A 178 -3.84 -19.89 2.49
CA ALA A 178 -3.55 -20.75 1.35
C ALA A 178 -3.77 -20.00 0.03
N ALA A 179 -2.79 -20.08 -0.88
CA ALA A 179 -2.98 -19.76 -2.29
C ALA A 179 -3.35 -21.03 -3.04
N GLY A 180 -4.64 -21.24 -3.26
CA GLY A 180 -5.10 -22.27 -4.18
C GLY A 180 -5.10 -21.79 -5.63
N PRO A 181 -5.37 -22.68 -6.61
CA PRO A 181 -5.36 -22.34 -8.03
C PRO A 181 -6.36 -21.22 -8.39
N ARG A 182 -7.48 -21.12 -7.66
CA ARG A 182 -8.45 -20.02 -7.85
C ARG A 182 -7.90 -18.67 -7.40
N VAL A 183 -7.06 -18.65 -6.37
CA VAL A 183 -6.36 -17.43 -5.93
C VAL A 183 -5.42 -17.00 -7.05
N LEU A 184 -4.58 -17.90 -7.57
CA LEU A 184 -3.67 -17.60 -8.68
C LEU A 184 -4.38 -17.04 -9.91
N TRP A 185 -5.58 -17.54 -10.23
CA TRP A 185 -6.37 -16.99 -11.34
C TRP A 185 -6.81 -15.54 -11.10
N VAL A 186 -7.31 -15.23 -9.90
CA VAL A 186 -7.65 -13.84 -9.52
C VAL A 186 -6.40 -12.95 -9.60
N LEU A 187 -5.24 -13.45 -9.17
CA LEU A 187 -3.99 -12.71 -9.26
C LEU A 187 -3.59 -12.45 -10.72
N ALA A 188 -3.75 -13.44 -11.60
CA ALA A 188 -3.45 -13.31 -13.02
C ALA A 188 -4.34 -12.27 -13.72
N VAL A 189 -5.63 -12.24 -13.41
CA VAL A 189 -6.55 -11.21 -13.92
C VAL A 189 -6.13 -9.82 -13.45
N PHE A 190 -5.77 -9.67 -12.17
CA PHE A 190 -5.30 -8.40 -11.63
C PHE A 190 -4.01 -7.93 -12.30
N ALA A 191 -3.05 -8.83 -12.48
CA ALA A 191 -1.80 -8.57 -13.17
C ALA A 191 -2.02 -8.16 -14.63
N LEU A 192 -2.96 -8.82 -15.33
CA LEU A 192 -3.32 -8.48 -16.71
C LEU A 192 -3.94 -7.08 -16.81
N LEU A 193 -4.83 -6.71 -15.89
CA LEU A 193 -5.44 -5.38 -15.86
C LEU A 193 -4.39 -4.29 -15.63
N VAL A 194 -3.48 -4.50 -14.67
CA VAL A 194 -2.37 -3.57 -14.43
C VAL A 194 -1.46 -3.49 -15.65
N ALA A 195 -1.08 -4.62 -16.26
CA ALA A 195 -0.27 -4.64 -17.47
C ALA A 195 -0.94 -3.90 -18.63
N ALA A 196 -2.25 -4.09 -18.82
CA ALA A 196 -3.02 -3.39 -19.86
C ALA A 196 -3.09 -1.88 -19.61
N MET A 197 -3.29 -1.44 -18.37
CA MET A 197 -3.27 -0.02 -18.01
C MET A 197 -1.89 0.61 -18.23
N MET A 198 -0.83 -0.18 -18.04
CA MET A 198 0.55 0.28 -18.16
C MET A 198 1.11 0.19 -19.58
N ALA A 199 0.49 -0.60 -20.46
CA ALA A 199 0.95 -0.82 -21.82
C ALA A 199 1.26 0.47 -22.61
N PRO A 200 0.45 1.55 -22.54
CA PRO A 200 0.76 2.80 -23.24
C PRO A 200 2.08 3.43 -22.80
N PHE A 201 2.42 3.34 -21.51
CA PHE A 201 3.68 3.88 -20.98
C PHE A 201 4.88 3.05 -21.43
N ILE A 202 4.72 1.72 -21.47
CA ILE A 202 5.76 0.80 -21.94
C ILE A 202 6.01 1.00 -23.44
N LEU A 203 4.95 1.05 -24.24
CA LEU A 203 5.05 1.24 -25.69
C LEU A 203 5.68 2.59 -26.03
N ASN A 204 5.24 3.67 -25.39
CA ASN A 204 5.86 4.99 -25.56
C ASN A 204 7.34 5.03 -25.13
N ALA A 205 7.75 4.21 -24.14
CA ALA A 205 9.15 4.12 -23.72
C ALA A 205 10.01 3.33 -24.72
N LEU A 206 9.44 2.36 -25.45
CA LEU A 206 10.14 1.59 -26.49
C LEU A 206 10.30 2.36 -27.81
N ASP A 207 9.41 3.31 -28.08
CA ASP A 207 9.46 4.15 -29.28
C ASP A 207 10.44 5.34 -29.18
N ARG A 208 11.12 5.51 -28.03
CA ARG A 208 12.14 6.55 -27.78
C ARG A 208 13.55 5.98 -27.79
#